data_AF-A0A495KKF5-F1
#
_entry.id   AF-A0A495KKF5-F1
#
_cell.length_a   1.000
_cell.length_b   1.000
_cell.length_c   1.000
_cell.angle_alpha   90.00
_cell.angle_beta   90.00
_cell.angle_gamma   90.00
#
_symmetry.space_group_name_H-M   'P 1'
#
loop_
_entity.id
_entity.type
_entity.pdbx_description
1 polymer ?
#
loop_
_entity_poly.entity_id
_entity_poly.type
_entity_poly.pdbx_seq_one_letter_code
_entity_poly.pdbx_strand_id
1 'polypeptide(L)'
;MKIRLILCAFAILTIISCKDNKVAEETKTAETAVEKKNSFSLTNLTDENWQKGVGIKYKMFLTDYSKEKEELIKNGKTLELADGQLVPYLGYEVAGTYIQIFLNEDAIKYSAAAEFPNEITVK
;
A
#
# COMPACT_ATOMS: atom_id res chain seq x y z
N MET A 1 -52.10 -10.04 -26.53
CA MET A 1 -52.50 -9.84 -25.11
C MET A 1 -51.88 -8.54 -24.61
N LYS A 2 -52.69 -7.68 -23.98
CA LYS A 2 -52.29 -6.46 -23.26
C LYS A 2 -51.78 -6.84 -21.87
N ILE A 3 -50.87 -6.03 -21.28
CA ILE A 3 -50.71 -5.65 -19.84
C ILE A 3 -49.40 -4.81 -19.78
N ARG A 4 -49.44 -3.46 -19.75
CA ARG A 4 -49.52 -2.51 -18.61
C ARG A 4 -48.37 -2.68 -17.59
N LEU A 5 -47.33 -1.83 -17.61
CA LEU A 5 -47.21 -0.50 -16.97
C LEU A 5 -47.10 -0.59 -15.45
N ILE A 6 -45.91 -0.37 -14.86
CA ILE A 6 -45.74 0.25 -13.53
C ILE A 6 -44.51 1.15 -13.51
N LEU A 7 -44.82 2.43 -13.39
CA LEU A 7 -43.98 3.57 -13.02
C LEU A 7 -43.85 3.53 -11.48
N CYS A 8 -42.63 3.60 -10.92
CA CYS A 8 -42.46 3.91 -9.50
C CYS A 8 -41.45 5.06 -9.36
N ALA A 9 -41.98 6.28 -9.39
CA ALA A 9 -41.38 7.40 -8.70
C ALA A 9 -41.63 7.23 -7.20
N PHE A 10 -40.60 7.32 -6.37
CA PHE A 10 -40.77 7.67 -4.97
C PHE A 10 -39.90 8.88 -4.68
N ALA A 11 -40.61 9.96 -4.36
CA ALA A 11 -40.07 11.24 -3.99
C ALA A 11 -40.27 11.43 -2.48
N ILE A 12 -39.33 12.15 -1.87
CA ILE A 12 -39.48 13.01 -0.68
C ILE A 12 -39.52 12.30 0.69
N LEU A 13 -38.59 12.63 1.59
CA LEU A 13 -38.85 13.53 2.73
C LEU A 13 -37.56 13.84 3.53
N THR A 14 -37.39 15.14 3.79
CA THR A 14 -36.56 15.81 4.82
C THR A 14 -36.87 15.28 6.24
N ILE A 15 -36.10 15.45 7.33
CA ILE A 15 -35.56 16.66 7.99
C ILE A 15 -34.65 16.24 9.17
N ILE A 16 -33.86 17.22 9.63
CA ILE A 16 -32.82 17.28 10.67
C ILE A 16 -33.30 16.92 12.11
N SER A 17 -32.43 16.28 12.91
CA SER A 17 -32.44 16.40 14.38
C SER A 17 -31.01 16.45 14.94
N CYS A 18 -30.67 17.57 15.59
CA CYS A 18 -29.38 17.85 16.22
C CYS A 18 -29.30 17.22 17.63
N LYS A 19 -28.20 16.55 17.97
CA LYS A 19 -27.62 16.62 19.32
C LYS A 19 -26.19 16.06 19.38
N ASP A 20 -25.35 16.85 20.03
CA ASP A 20 -24.11 16.53 20.74
C ASP A 20 -22.77 16.98 20.14
N ASN A 21 -22.18 17.88 20.93
CA ASN A 21 -20.90 18.55 20.80
C ASN A 21 -19.72 17.56 20.80
N LYS A 22 -18.76 17.78 19.89
CA LYS A 22 -17.34 17.89 20.27
C LYS A 22 -16.51 18.55 19.17
N VAL A 23 -15.75 19.54 19.60
CA VAL A 23 -14.70 20.25 18.87
C VAL A 23 -13.59 19.28 18.48
N ALA A 24 -13.19 19.30 17.21
CA ALA A 24 -11.78 19.38 16.78
C ALA A 24 -11.76 19.59 15.27
N GLU A 25 -11.51 20.84 14.89
CA GLU A 25 -10.90 21.20 13.61
C GLU A 25 -9.52 20.55 13.56
N GLU A 26 -9.26 19.76 12.51
CA GLU A 26 -7.98 19.78 11.81
C GLU A 26 -8.20 19.12 10.45
N THR A 27 -8.40 19.99 9.46
CA THR A 27 -8.42 19.67 8.05
C THR A 27 -7.04 19.16 7.65
N LYS A 28 -6.88 17.83 7.58
CA LYS A 28 -5.83 17.22 6.75
C LYS A 28 -6.52 16.60 5.56
N THR A 29 -6.33 17.25 4.41
CA THR A 29 -6.70 16.81 3.07
C THR A 29 -6.55 15.30 2.94
N ALA A 30 -7.67 14.59 2.97
CA ALA A 30 -7.75 13.24 2.45
C ALA A 30 -7.69 13.37 0.92
N GLU A 31 -6.46 13.51 0.42
CA GLU A 31 -6.18 13.28 -0.99
C GLU A 31 -6.59 11.83 -1.25
N THR A 32 -7.62 11.67 -2.07
CA THR A 32 -8.15 10.37 -2.46
C THR A 32 -7.06 9.71 -3.29
N ALA A 33 -6.21 8.92 -2.63
CA ALA A 33 -5.18 8.14 -3.27
C ALA A 33 -5.86 7.23 -4.29
N VAL A 34 -5.54 7.44 -5.56
CA VAL A 34 -5.78 6.44 -6.59
C VAL A 34 -4.99 5.22 -6.15
N GLU A 35 -5.66 4.20 -5.62
CA GLU A 35 -5.03 2.91 -5.29
C GLU A 35 -4.33 2.41 -6.56
N LYS A 36 -3.00 2.58 -6.61
CA LYS A 36 -2.18 1.82 -7.53
C LYS A 36 -2.26 0.38 -7.06
N LYS A 37 -3.10 -0.40 -7.75
CA LYS A 37 -3.37 -1.82 -7.43
C LYS A 37 -2.11 -2.69 -7.31
N ASN A 38 -0.95 -2.20 -7.76
CA ASN A 38 0.34 -2.87 -7.72
C ASN A 38 1.40 -2.16 -6.84
N SER A 39 1.02 -1.23 -5.95
CA SER A 39 1.96 -0.62 -5.00
C SER A 39 1.79 -1.15 -3.58
N PHE A 40 2.88 -1.09 -2.82
CA PHE A 40 2.91 -1.38 -1.38
C PHE A 40 4.02 -0.56 -0.72
N SER A 41 4.00 -0.45 0.61
CA SER A 41 5.10 0.08 1.41
C SER A 41 5.84 -1.03 2.15
N LEU A 42 7.12 -0.78 2.45
CA LEU A 42 7.91 -1.63 3.35
C LEU A 42 7.33 -1.60 4.78
N THR A 43 7.76 -2.53 5.63
CA THR A 43 7.39 -2.48 7.05
C THR A 43 8.08 -1.30 7.74
N ASN A 44 7.51 -0.79 8.84
CA ASN A 44 8.14 0.27 9.63
C ASN A 44 9.24 -0.24 10.59
N LEU A 45 9.51 -1.55 10.60
CA LEU A 45 10.50 -2.19 11.48
C LEU A 45 11.87 -1.53 11.37
N THR A 46 12.41 -1.10 12.51
CA THR A 46 13.77 -0.56 12.64
C THR A 46 14.45 -1.19 13.84
N ASP A 47 15.60 -1.83 13.62
CA ASP A 47 16.44 -2.47 14.64
C ASP A 47 17.91 -2.52 14.15
N GLU A 48 18.73 -3.39 14.74
CA GLU A 48 20.15 -3.56 14.35
C GLU A 48 20.37 -4.10 12.93
N ASN A 49 19.33 -4.68 12.32
CA ASN A 49 19.37 -5.31 11.00
C ASN A 49 18.52 -4.56 9.96
N TRP A 50 17.51 -3.80 10.42
CA TRP A 50 16.53 -3.14 9.57
C TRP A 50 16.49 -1.63 9.80
N GLN A 51 16.39 -0.86 8.73
CA GLN A 51 16.03 0.56 8.75
C GLN A 51 14.72 0.72 7.99
N LYS A 52 13.60 0.83 8.72
CA LYS A 52 12.25 0.97 8.14
C LYS A 52 11.97 -0.02 6.99
N GLY A 53 12.26 -1.30 7.25
CA GLY A 53 12.11 -2.39 6.30
C GLY A 53 13.23 -2.55 5.27
N VAL A 54 14.24 -1.67 5.25
CA VAL A 54 15.44 -1.82 4.41
C VAL A 54 16.52 -2.59 5.17
N GLY A 55 17.10 -3.63 4.58
CA GLY A 55 18.20 -4.37 5.19
C GLY A 55 19.48 -3.54 5.30
N ILE A 56 20.01 -3.38 6.52
CA ILE A 56 21.27 -2.66 6.79
C ILE A 56 22.47 -3.47 6.28
N LYS A 57 22.47 -4.77 6.57
CA LYS A 57 23.53 -5.72 6.17
C LYS A 57 23.05 -6.76 5.17
N TYR A 58 21.76 -6.74 4.86
CA TYR A 58 21.12 -7.72 4.02
C TYR A 58 20.75 -7.10 2.67
N LYS A 59 20.97 -7.85 1.59
CA LYS A 59 20.51 -7.49 0.25
C LYS A 59 19.03 -7.79 0.09
N MET A 60 18.20 -7.22 0.97
CA MET A 60 16.76 -7.48 0.95
C MET A 60 15.94 -6.30 1.49
N PHE A 61 14.73 -6.20 0.98
CA PHE A 61 13.66 -5.41 1.59
C PHE A 61 12.70 -6.31 2.37
N LEU A 62 12.03 -5.73 3.35
CA LEU A 62 11.05 -6.38 4.20
C LEU A 62 9.72 -5.62 4.13
N THR A 63 8.64 -6.32 3.82
CA THR A 63 7.26 -5.81 3.95
C THR A 63 6.46 -6.73 4.84
N ASP A 64 5.44 -6.18 5.51
CA ASP A 64 4.46 -7.01 6.21
C ASP A 64 3.75 -7.93 5.21
N TYR A 65 3.53 -9.17 5.64
CA TYR A 65 2.83 -10.18 4.86
C TYR A 65 1.35 -9.83 4.71
N SER A 66 0.89 -9.93 3.47
CA SER A 66 -0.52 -10.11 3.12
C SER A 66 -0.56 -10.94 1.85
N LYS A 67 -1.67 -11.62 1.62
CA LYS A 67 -1.83 -12.46 0.44
C LYS A 67 -1.78 -11.61 -0.84
N GLU A 68 -2.37 -10.41 -0.83
CA GLU A 68 -2.32 -9.52 -1.99
C GLU A 68 -0.89 -9.09 -2.32
N LYS A 69 -0.09 -8.67 -1.32
CA LYS A 69 1.32 -8.30 -1.55
C LYS A 69 2.15 -9.46 -2.05
N GLU A 70 1.97 -10.66 -1.50
CA GLU A 70 2.68 -11.85 -1.96
C GLU A 70 2.34 -12.15 -3.43
N GLU A 71 1.06 -12.11 -3.81
CA GLU A 71 0.63 -12.33 -5.19
C GLU A 71 1.20 -11.26 -6.15
N LEU A 72 1.27 -10.00 -5.73
CA LEU A 72 1.91 -8.93 -6.50
C LEU A 72 3.39 -9.23 -6.73
N ILE A 73 4.15 -9.51 -5.67
CA ILE A 73 5.59 -9.80 -5.73
C ILE A 73 5.86 -11.11 -6.50
N LYS A 74 4.98 -12.10 -6.40
CA LYS A 74 5.13 -13.35 -7.16
C LYS A 74 5.06 -13.13 -8.68
N ASN A 75 4.18 -12.22 -9.11
CA ASN A 75 3.91 -11.97 -10.53
C ASN A 75 4.81 -10.91 -11.15
N GLY A 76 5.53 -10.12 -10.35
CA GLY A 76 6.50 -9.14 -10.84
C GLY A 76 7.92 -9.67 -10.99
N LYS A 77 8.80 -8.78 -11.45
CA LYS A 77 10.27 -8.98 -11.49
C LYS A 77 11.07 -7.73 -11.13
N THR A 78 10.43 -6.57 -11.10
CA THR A 78 11.13 -5.30 -10.84
C THR A 78 10.32 -4.44 -9.87
N LEU A 79 11.01 -3.71 -9.01
CA LEU A 79 10.44 -2.71 -8.12
C LEU A 79 10.74 -1.32 -8.70
N GLU A 80 9.72 -0.50 -8.90
CA GLU A 80 9.88 0.94 -9.12
C GLU A 80 9.81 1.64 -7.76
N LEU A 81 10.89 2.29 -7.35
CA LEU A 81 11.00 3.03 -6.10
C LEU A 81 10.41 4.43 -6.22
N ALA A 82 10.33 5.17 -5.11
CA ALA A 82 9.71 6.49 -5.08
C ALA A 82 10.42 7.56 -5.93
N ASP A 83 11.71 7.38 -6.22
CA ASP A 83 12.49 8.23 -7.12
C ASP A 83 12.38 7.81 -8.60
N GLY A 84 11.57 6.79 -8.91
CA GLY A 84 11.42 6.20 -10.24
C GLY A 84 12.52 5.21 -10.62
N GLN A 85 13.46 4.91 -9.71
CA GLN A 85 14.49 3.90 -9.98
C GLN A 85 13.86 2.51 -10.10
N LEU A 86 14.26 1.76 -11.13
CA LEU A 86 13.87 0.37 -11.35
C LEU A 86 14.92 -0.59 -10.76
N VAL A 87 14.52 -1.39 -9.78
CA VAL A 87 15.38 -2.36 -9.08
C VAL A 87 14.88 -3.77 -9.34
N PRO A 88 15.62 -4.60 -10.10
CA PRO A 88 15.28 -6.01 -10.28
C PRO A 88 15.55 -6.78 -8.98
N TYR A 89 14.62 -7.67 -8.60
CA TYR A 89 14.77 -8.57 -7.47
C TYR A 89 14.91 -10.01 -7.93
N LEU A 90 15.65 -10.79 -7.14
CA LEU A 90 16.01 -12.18 -7.43
C LEU A 90 14.89 -13.16 -7.08
N GLY A 91 14.06 -12.81 -6.10
CA GLY A 91 12.97 -13.63 -5.61
C GLY A 91 12.43 -13.08 -4.30
N TYR A 92 11.58 -13.86 -3.66
CA TYR A 92 11.00 -13.54 -2.37
C TYR A 92 10.85 -14.79 -1.50
N GLU A 93 10.74 -14.59 -0.19
CA GLU A 93 10.40 -15.62 0.78
C GLU A 93 9.42 -15.06 1.82
N VAL A 94 8.44 -15.88 2.23
CA VAL A 94 7.54 -15.55 3.34
C VAL A 94 8.16 -16.09 4.63
N ALA A 95 8.47 -15.19 5.57
CA ALA A 95 9.08 -15.51 6.85
C ALA A 95 8.24 -14.93 7.99
N GLY A 96 7.42 -15.79 8.61
CA GLY A 96 6.50 -15.38 9.67
C GLY A 96 5.47 -14.37 9.17
N THR A 97 5.47 -13.17 9.75
CA THR A 97 4.56 -12.07 9.39
C THR A 97 5.13 -11.13 8.32
N TYR A 98 6.22 -11.52 7.66
CA TYR A 98 6.90 -10.68 6.68
C TYR A 98 7.13 -11.41 5.35
N ILE A 99 7.33 -10.62 4.30
CA ILE A 99 7.87 -11.04 3.00
C ILE A 99 9.24 -10.40 2.86
N GLN A 100 10.25 -11.23 2.64
CA GLN A 100 11.62 -10.82 2.29
C GLN A 100 11.74 -10.78 0.78
N ILE A 101 12.21 -9.67 0.22
CA ILE A 101 12.42 -9.49 -1.22
C ILE A 101 13.92 -9.38 -1.47
N PHE A 102 14.51 -10.35 -2.16
CA PHE A 102 15.96 -10.45 -2.34
C PHE A 102 16.46 -9.59 -3.50
N LEU A 103 17.49 -8.80 -3.28
CA LEU A 103 18.07 -7.86 -4.25
C LEU A 103 19.44 -8.32 -4.73
N ASN A 104 19.88 -7.82 -5.89
CA ASN A 104 21.23 -8.03 -6.40
C ASN A 104 22.29 -7.20 -5.63
N GLU A 105 21.88 -6.01 -5.20
CA GLU A 105 22.73 -5.02 -4.53
C GLU A 105 22.33 -4.83 -3.06
N ASP A 106 23.20 -4.17 -2.31
CA ASP A 106 22.94 -3.82 -0.91
C ASP A 106 21.72 -2.91 -0.81
N ALA A 107 20.74 -3.33 0.00
CA ALA A 107 19.44 -2.65 0.09
C ALA A 107 19.57 -1.21 0.61
N ILE A 108 20.57 -0.95 1.46
CA ILE A 108 20.83 0.36 2.05
C ILE A 108 21.10 1.46 1.00
N LYS A 109 21.58 1.10 -0.21
CA LYS A 109 21.77 2.06 -1.33
C LYS A 109 20.46 2.71 -1.76
N TYR A 110 19.34 2.03 -1.53
CA TYR A 110 18.01 2.45 -1.93
C TYR A 110 17.20 3.06 -0.79
N SER A 111 17.80 3.22 0.40
CA SER A 111 17.06 3.57 1.62
C SER A 111 16.17 4.80 1.46
N ALA A 112 16.69 5.90 0.93
CA ALA A 112 15.92 7.14 0.77
C ALA A 112 14.66 6.99 -0.10
N ALA A 113 14.68 6.09 -1.09
CA ALA A 113 13.59 5.89 -2.06
C ALA A 113 12.69 4.69 -1.72
N ALA A 114 13.15 3.76 -0.89
CA ALA A 114 12.45 2.52 -0.57
C ALA A 114 11.90 2.48 0.86
N GLU A 115 12.51 3.19 1.81
CA GLU A 115 12.14 3.09 3.22
C GLU A 115 10.68 3.48 3.47
N PHE A 116 10.03 2.83 4.44
CA PHE A 116 8.70 3.25 4.86
C PHE A 116 8.69 4.75 5.24
N PRO A 117 7.68 5.54 4.83
CA PRO A 117 6.40 5.14 4.23
C PRO A 117 6.34 5.22 2.70
N ASN A 118 7.48 5.24 2.00
CA ASN A 118 7.48 5.34 0.54
C ASN A 118 6.73 4.18 -0.10
N GLU A 119 6.02 4.46 -1.20
CA GLU A 119 5.39 3.45 -2.02
C GLU A 119 6.38 2.88 -3.04
N ILE A 120 6.35 1.56 -3.16
CA ILE A 120 7.08 0.78 -4.15
C ILE A 120 6.05 0.15 -5.08
N THR A 121 6.22 0.32 -6.39
CA THR A 121 5.34 -0.26 -7.40
C THR A 121 5.98 -1.51 -7.99
N VAL A 122 5.25 -2.63 -8.02
CA VAL A 122 5.69 -3.86 -8.69
C VAL A 122 5.44 -3.77 -10.19
N LYS A 123 6.47 -4.10 -10.98
CA LYS A 123 6.45 -4.24 -12.44
C LYS A 123 6.69 -5.68 -12.87
#